data_AF-A0A8S4R853-F1
#
_entry.id   AF-A0A8S4R853-F1
#
_cell.length_a   1.000
_cell.length_b   1.000
_cell.length_c   1.000
_cell.angle_alpha   90.00
_cell.angle_beta   90.00
_cell.angle_gamma   90.00
#
_symmetry.space_group_name_H-M   'P 1'
#
loop_
_entity.id
_entity.type
_entity.pdbx_description
1 polymer ?
#
loop_
_entity_poly.entity_id
_entity_poly.type
_entity_poly.pdbx_seq_one_letter_code
_entity_poly.pdbx_strand_id
1 'polypeptide(L)'
;NSNTRAASHRLLLYKFFQKMDFHTIAFDYRGYADSTNVLPSEDGVVEDSLKVYEWLVTTISKADTKPPVYVWGHSLGTGISSHLLGNLQRLSEDVLERTTPLPQPNGLILEAPFNNLADEVEFHPLAKV
;
A
#
# COMPACT_ATOMS: atom_id res chain seq x y z
N ASN A 1 3.54 0.71 11.50
CA ASN A 1 4.26 0.33 10.26
C ASN A 1 5.71 0.77 10.37
N SER A 2 6.57 -0.11 10.86
CA SER A 2 8.00 0.17 11.03
C SER A 2 8.75 -1.06 10.57
N ASN A 3 10.03 -0.90 10.21
CA ASN A 3 10.91 -1.95 9.69
C ASN A 3 10.64 -2.30 8.21
N THR A 4 10.98 -3.51 7.75
CA THR A 4 10.91 -3.93 6.33
C THR A 4 9.74 -4.87 6.04
N ARG A 5 9.32 -4.95 4.77
CA ARG A 5 8.43 -5.98 4.20
C ARG A 5 8.82 -7.41 4.60
N ALA A 6 10.10 -7.65 4.91
CA ALA A 6 10.63 -8.96 5.30
C ALA A 6 10.50 -9.30 6.80
N ALA A 7 9.84 -8.46 7.61
CA ALA A 7 9.63 -8.74 9.03
C ALA A 7 8.87 -10.07 9.25
N SER A 8 9.27 -10.84 10.26
CA SER A 8 8.76 -12.21 10.48
C SER A 8 7.23 -12.32 10.54
N HIS A 9 6.55 -11.39 11.24
CA HIS A 9 5.09 -11.38 11.32
C HIS A 9 4.42 -11.12 9.95
N ARG A 10 5.05 -10.31 9.09
CA ARG A 10 4.58 -10.08 7.71
C ARG A 10 4.77 -11.30 6.84
N LEU A 11 5.91 -11.98 6.95
CA LEU A 11 6.15 -13.23 6.20
C LEU A 11 5.13 -14.32 6.57
N LEU A 12 4.72 -14.40 7.83
CA LEU A 12 3.66 -15.32 8.24
C LEU A 12 2.32 -14.97 7.59
N LEU A 13 1.98 -13.68 7.52
CA LEU A 13 0.78 -13.21 6.83
C LEU A 13 0.82 -13.52 5.33
N TYR A 14 1.94 -13.28 4.65
CA TYR A 14 2.07 -13.58 3.22
C TYR A 14 1.90 -15.08 2.96
N LYS A 15 2.48 -15.93 3.81
CA LYS A 15 2.29 -17.39 3.73
C LYS A 15 0.84 -17.79 3.95
N PHE A 16 0.10 -17.07 4.80
CA PHE A 16 -1.33 -17.29 4.98
C PHE A 16 -2.12 -16.96 3.71
N PHE A 17 -1.86 -15.80 3.09
CA PHE A 17 -2.49 -15.43 1.81
C PHE A 17 -2.14 -16.41 0.68
N GLN A 18 -0.89 -16.86 0.60
CA GLN A 18 -0.48 -17.89 -0.37
C GLN A 18 -1.22 -19.22 -0.17
N LYS A 19 -1.48 -19.64 1.07
CA LYS A 19 -2.31 -20.83 1.35
C LYS A 19 -3.77 -20.67 0.91
N MET A 20 -4.25 -19.43 0.78
CA MET A 20 -5.56 -19.08 0.24
C MET A 20 -5.53 -18.85 -1.28
N ASP A 21 -4.43 -19.22 -1.95
CA ASP A 21 -4.23 -19.09 -3.41
C ASP A 21 -4.15 -17.64 -3.91
N PHE A 22 -3.64 -16.72 -3.08
CA PHE A 22 -3.34 -15.35 -3.49
C PHE A 22 -1.87 -15.15 -3.86
N HIS A 23 -1.65 -14.50 -4.99
CA HIS A 23 -0.38 -13.79 -5.23
C HIS A 23 -0.30 -12.59 -4.29
N THR A 24 0.76 -12.52 -3.47
CA THR A 24 0.97 -11.42 -2.52
C THR A 24 2.09 -10.51 -3.00
N ILE A 25 1.77 -9.24 -3.25
CA ILE A 25 2.75 -8.20 -3.59
C ILE A 25 3.00 -7.35 -2.34
N ALA A 26 4.24 -7.33 -1.88
CA ALA A 26 4.68 -6.53 -0.75
C ALA A 26 5.94 -5.74 -1.14
N PHE A 27 6.02 -4.48 -0.73
CA PHE A 27 7.09 -3.56 -1.08
C PHE A 27 7.40 -2.65 0.11
N ASP A 28 8.58 -2.02 0.09
CA ASP A 28 8.98 -1.02 1.06
C ASP A 28 8.87 0.38 0.44
N TYR A 29 8.29 1.32 1.17
CA TYR A 29 8.21 2.73 0.75
C TYR A 29 9.59 3.38 0.67
N ARG A 30 9.70 4.54 0.02
CA ARG A 30 10.87 5.41 0.11
C ARG A 30 11.23 5.65 1.59
N GLY A 31 12.50 5.54 1.92
CA GLY A 31 13.02 5.66 3.29
C GLY A 31 12.94 4.40 4.13
N TYR A 32 12.43 3.28 3.60
CA TYR A 32 12.35 2.00 4.31
C TYR A 32 13.24 0.93 3.65
N ALA A 33 13.96 0.17 4.48
CA ALA A 33 14.73 -1.01 4.07
C ALA A 33 15.73 -0.74 2.92
N ASP A 34 15.61 -1.50 1.83
CA ASP A 34 16.44 -1.41 0.61
C ASP A 34 15.84 -0.47 -0.46
N SER A 35 14.72 0.21 -0.17
CA SER A 35 14.22 1.31 -1.00
C SER A 35 15.10 2.56 -0.85
N THR A 36 14.87 3.56 -1.70
CA THR A 36 15.67 4.78 -1.75
C THR A 36 15.78 5.46 -0.39
N ASN A 37 16.96 5.97 -0.04
CA ASN A 37 17.20 6.68 1.21
C ASN A 37 16.67 8.13 1.17
N VAL A 38 15.37 8.28 0.97
CA VAL A 38 14.64 9.55 0.93
C VAL A 38 13.67 9.58 2.11
N LEU A 39 13.62 10.70 2.83
CA LEU A 39 12.71 10.85 3.96
C LEU A 39 11.25 10.68 3.48
N PRO A 40 10.46 9.79 4.11
CA PRO A 40 9.07 9.59 3.71
C PRO A 40 8.23 10.84 4.01
N SER A 41 7.39 11.24 3.06
CA SER A 41 6.32 12.21 3.21
C SER A 41 4.97 11.54 2.93
N GLU A 42 3.86 12.17 3.33
CA GLU A 42 2.51 11.65 3.07
C GLU A 42 2.28 11.42 1.57
N ASP A 43 2.49 12.46 0.75
CA ASP A 43 2.38 12.34 -0.71
C ASP A 43 3.34 11.29 -1.26
N GLY A 44 4.57 11.23 -0.74
CA GLY A 44 5.59 10.33 -1.24
C GLY A 44 5.24 8.85 -1.06
N VAL A 45 4.68 8.45 0.08
CA VAL A 45 4.27 7.05 0.30
C VAL A 45 3.01 6.68 -0.50
N VAL A 46 2.15 7.66 -0.80
CA VAL A 46 1.00 7.48 -1.70
C VAL A 46 1.47 7.30 -3.14
N GLU A 47 2.42 8.12 -3.60
CA GLU A 47 3.06 7.99 -4.93
C GLU A 47 3.75 6.63 -5.10
N ASP A 48 4.50 6.16 -4.09
CA ASP A 48 5.15 4.85 -4.13
C ASP A 48 4.10 3.74 -4.30
N SER A 49 2.99 3.82 -3.55
CA SER A 49 1.87 2.88 -3.66
C SER A 49 1.23 2.93 -5.05
N LEU A 50 1.06 4.12 -5.61
CA LEU A 50 0.52 4.35 -6.95
C LEU A 50 1.39 3.69 -8.01
N LYS A 51 2.72 3.81 -7.93
CA LYS A 51 3.65 3.20 -8.89
C LYS A 51 3.62 1.67 -8.83
N VAL A 52 3.51 1.09 -7.64
CA VAL A 52 3.34 -0.37 -7.50
C VAL A 52 1.99 -0.82 -8.05
N TYR A 53 0.92 -0.07 -7.79
CA TYR A 53 -0.41 -0.37 -8.29
C TYR A 53 -0.49 -0.27 -9.82
N GLU A 54 0.13 0.76 -10.42
CA GLU A 54 0.28 0.89 -11.87
C GLU A 54 1.01 -0.31 -12.47
N TRP A 55 2.14 -0.69 -11.87
CA TRP A 55 2.91 -1.85 -12.31
C TRP A 55 2.07 -3.12 -12.25
N LEU A 56 1.35 -3.35 -11.16
CA LEU A 56 0.49 -4.52 -10.98
C LEU A 56 -0.60 -4.57 -12.04
N VAL A 57 -1.39 -3.50 -12.19
CA VAL A 57 -2.47 -3.41 -13.18
C VAL A 57 -1.94 -3.61 -14.60
N THR A 58 -0.82 -2.98 -14.93
CA THR A 58 -0.17 -3.12 -16.25
C THR A 58 0.38 -4.52 -16.48
N THR A 59 0.78 -5.22 -15.42
CA THR A 59 1.28 -6.59 -15.51
C THR A 59 0.12 -7.56 -15.74
N ILE A 60 -0.95 -7.48 -14.95
CA ILE A 60 -2.09 -8.40 -15.07
C ILE A 60 -2.94 -8.13 -16.32
N SER A 61 -2.92 -6.92 -16.87
CA SER A 61 -3.66 -6.60 -18.11
C SER A 61 -3.12 -7.35 -19.34
N LYS A 62 -1.88 -7.83 -19.28
CA LYS A 62 -1.23 -8.64 -20.31
C LYS A 62 -1.53 -10.14 -20.19
N ALA A 63 -2.12 -10.57 -19.06
CA ALA A 63 -2.47 -11.96 -18.84
C ALA A 63 -3.82 -12.31 -19.50
N ASP A 64 -3.98 -13.55 -19.93
CA ASP A 64 -5.23 -14.05 -20.53
C ASP A 64 -6.41 -14.01 -19.55
N THR A 65 -6.10 -14.14 -18.26
CA THR A 65 -7.08 -14.04 -17.17
C THR A 65 -6.78 -12.80 -16.34
N LYS A 66 -7.84 -12.09 -15.95
CA LYS A 66 -7.75 -10.90 -15.10
C LYS A 66 -8.12 -11.29 -13.67
N PRO A 67 -7.15 -11.63 -12.81
CA PRO A 67 -7.46 -12.00 -11.43
C PRO A 67 -8.03 -10.78 -10.68
N PRO A 68 -8.87 -11.02 -9.66
CA PRO A 68 -9.32 -9.93 -8.80
C PRO A 68 -8.15 -9.34 -8.03
N VAL A 69 -8.13 -8.01 -7.89
CA VAL A 69 -7.11 -7.27 -7.16
C VAL A 69 -7.69 -6.75 -5.87
N TYR A 70 -7.03 -7.02 -4.75
CA TYR A 70 -7.40 -6.48 -3.45
C TYR A 70 -6.22 -5.67 -2.89
N VAL A 71 -6.52 -4.49 -2.35
CA VAL A 71 -5.55 -3.70 -1.61
C VAL A 71 -5.78 -3.95 -0.12
N TRP A 72 -4.71 -4.23 0.59
CA TRP A 72 -4.74 -4.50 2.03
C TRP A 72 -3.85 -3.50 2.75
N GLY A 73 -4.47 -2.65 3.57
CA GLY A 73 -3.79 -1.69 4.43
C GLY A 73 -3.85 -2.15 5.89
N HIS A 74 -2.74 -2.03 6.61
CA HIS A 74 -2.67 -2.32 8.06
C HIS A 74 -2.14 -1.11 8.81
N SER A 75 -2.74 -0.72 9.93
CA SER A 75 -2.31 0.44 10.74
C SER A 75 -2.09 1.67 9.84
N LEU A 76 -0.95 2.36 9.84
CA LEU A 76 -0.67 3.50 8.93
C LEU A 76 -0.96 3.21 7.45
N GLY A 77 -0.79 1.95 7.02
CA GLY A 77 -1.12 1.52 5.66
C GLY A 77 -2.59 1.71 5.31
N THR A 78 -3.53 1.72 6.27
CA THR A 78 -4.95 2.00 6.02
C THR A 78 -5.17 3.42 5.54
N GLY A 79 -4.44 4.39 6.11
CA GLY A 79 -4.46 5.79 5.67
C GLY A 79 -3.89 5.93 4.26
N ILE A 80 -2.72 5.33 4.02
CA ILE A 80 -2.05 5.37 2.72
C ILE A 80 -2.93 4.73 1.63
N SER A 81 -3.48 3.54 1.87
CA SER A 81 -4.31 2.85 0.90
C SER A 81 -5.63 3.57 0.63
N SER A 82 -6.24 4.18 1.66
CA SER A 82 -7.47 4.96 1.50
C SER A 82 -7.20 6.26 0.73
N HIS A 83 -6.09 6.94 1.01
CA HIS A 83 -5.67 8.12 0.27
C HIS A 83 -5.44 7.76 -1.21
N LEU A 84 -4.66 6.72 -1.50
CA LEU A 84 -4.41 6.24 -2.86
C LEU A 84 -5.73 5.96 -3.61
N LEU A 85 -6.60 5.10 -3.07
CA LEU A 85 -7.78 4.64 -3.80
C LEU A 85 -8.88 5.70 -3.90
N GLY A 86 -9.02 6.55 -2.87
CA GLY A 86 -9.94 7.67 -2.87
C GLY A 86 -9.55 8.77 -3.86
N ASN A 87 -8.26 8.90 -4.18
CA ASN A 87 -7.74 9.89 -5.13
C ASN A 87 -7.22 9.25 -6.43
N LEU A 88 -7.51 7.98 -6.68
CA LEU A 88 -6.85 7.20 -7.75
C LEU A 88 -7.02 7.82 -9.14
N GLN A 89 -8.20 8.39 -9.41
CA GLN A 89 -8.44 9.08 -10.68
C GLN A 89 -7.48 10.26 -10.84
N ARG A 90 -7.51 11.20 -9.89
CA ARG A 90 -6.65 12.37 -9.90
C ARG A 90 -5.18 12.00 -9.93
N LEU A 91 -4.76 11.06 -9.10
CA LEU A 91 -3.37 10.58 -9.06
C LEU A 91 -2.94 9.97 -10.39
N SER A 92 -3.83 9.25 -11.08
CA SER A 92 -3.52 8.70 -12.40
C SER A 92 -3.33 9.80 -13.46
N GLU A 93 -4.08 10.88 -13.38
CA GLU A 93 -4.00 12.01 -14.31
C GLU A 93 -2.79 12.91 -13.98
N ASP A 94 -2.68 13.35 -12.72
CA ASP A 94 -1.71 14.36 -12.28
C ASP A 94 -0.29 13.79 -12.09
N VAL A 95 -0.16 12.56 -11.57
CA VAL A 95 1.14 11.97 -11.18
C VAL A 95 1.64 10.98 -12.21
N LEU A 96 0.74 10.21 -12.83
CA LEU A 96 1.11 9.23 -13.86
C LEU A 96 0.95 9.79 -15.28
N GLU A 97 0.40 11.00 -15.45
CA GLU A 97 0.16 11.64 -16.75
C GLU A 97 -0.66 10.75 -17.71
N ARG A 98 -1.57 9.94 -17.16
CA ARG A 98 -2.38 8.99 -17.94
C ARG A 98 -3.65 9.66 -18.45
N THR A 99 -3.97 9.44 -19.72
CA THR A 99 -5.27 9.83 -20.29
C THR A 99 -6.43 8.95 -19.81
N THR A 100 -6.15 7.70 -19.45
CA THR A 100 -7.11 6.78 -18.86
C THR A 100 -6.65 6.40 -17.45
N PRO A 101 -7.44 6.76 -16.42
CA PRO A 101 -7.12 6.42 -15.04
C PRO A 101 -6.93 4.92 -14.81
N LEU A 102 -6.15 4.58 -13.78
CA LEU A 102 -6.06 3.19 -13.33
C LEU A 102 -7.45 2.72 -12.83
N PRO A 103 -7.84 1.47 -13.13
CA PRO A 103 -9.09 0.92 -12.63
C PRO A 103 -9.05 0.77 -11.11
N GLN A 104 -10.21 0.88 -10.47
CA GLN A 104 -10.36 0.57 -9.04
C GLN A 104 -10.11 -0.93 -8.80
N PRO A 105 -9.54 -1.31 -7.64
CA PRO A 105 -9.41 -2.70 -7.26
C PRO A 105 -10.78 -3.31 -6.93
N ASN A 106 -10.85 -4.63 -6.83
CA ASN A 106 -12.06 -5.35 -6.42
C ASN A 106 -12.41 -5.16 -4.94
N GLY A 107 -11.48 -4.66 -4.13
CA GLY A 107 -11.76 -4.27 -2.75
C GLY A 107 -10.57 -3.66 -2.03
N LEU A 108 -10.89 -2.94 -0.95
CA LEU A 108 -9.95 -2.40 0.02
C LEU A 108 -10.24 -3.04 1.38
N ILE A 109 -9.23 -3.68 1.98
CA ILE A 109 -9.28 -4.23 3.33
C ILE A 109 -8.49 -3.29 4.24
N LEU A 110 -9.14 -2.83 5.31
CA LEU A 110 -8.53 -2.00 6.35
C LEU A 110 -8.38 -2.81 7.63
N GLU A 111 -7.15 -3.20 7.96
CA GLU A 111 -6.83 -3.90 9.20
C GLU A 111 -6.29 -2.93 10.25
N ALA A 112 -6.89 -2.95 11.44
CA ALA A 112 -6.57 -2.04 12.54
C ALA A 112 -6.46 -0.57 12.09
N PRO A 113 -7.52 0.00 11.44
CA PRO A 113 -7.49 1.39 11.02
C PRO A 113 -7.57 2.30 12.24
N PHE A 114 -6.90 3.44 12.12
CA PHE A 114 -7.10 4.57 13.03
C PHE A 114 -7.73 5.72 12.27
N ASN A 115 -8.48 6.54 13.00
CA ASN A 115 -9.17 7.72 12.50
C ASN A 115 -8.26 8.96 12.47
N ASN A 116 -7.14 9.00 13.21
CA ASN A 116 -6.11 10.02 13.07
C ASN A 116 -4.73 9.56 13.61
N LEU A 117 -3.64 10.14 13.08
CA LEU A 117 -2.26 9.80 13.48
C LEU A 117 -1.89 10.34 14.89
N ALA A 118 -2.59 11.38 15.35
CA ALA A 118 -2.35 11.98 16.66
C ALA A 118 -2.72 11.02 17.80
N ASP A 119 -3.85 10.32 17.69
CA ASP A 119 -4.33 9.30 18.61
C ASP A 119 -3.35 8.12 18.63
N GLU A 120 -2.82 7.69 17.47
CA GLU A 120 -1.80 6.64 17.42
C GLU A 120 -0.49 7.04 18.12
N VAL A 121 -0.05 8.30 17.98
CA VAL A 121 1.13 8.81 18.68
C VAL A 121 0.86 8.91 20.19
N GLU A 122 -0.33 9.37 20.60
CA GLU A 122 -0.69 9.53 22.02
C GLU A 122 -0.74 8.19 22.79
N PHE A 123 -1.13 7.10 22.13
CA PHE A 123 -1.22 5.77 22.76
C PHE A 123 -0.01 4.86 22.50
N HIS A 124 1.00 5.28 21.74
CA HIS A 124 2.19 4.46 21.49
C HIS A 124 3.12 4.44 22.71
N PRO A 125 3.57 3.27 23.22
CA PRO A 125 4.49 3.16 24.36
C PRO A 125 5.85 3.86 24.17
N LEU A 126 6.15 4.34 22.97
CA LEU A 126 7.39 5.06 22.62
C LEU A 126 7.21 6.59 22.61
N ALA A 127 5.99 7.11 22.75
CA ALA A 127 5.70 8.54 22.77
C ALA A 127 5.61 9.13 24.19
N LYS A 128 5.64 8.28 25.22
CA LYS A 128 5.82 8.71 26.62
C LYS A 128 7.30 9.02 26.84
N VAL A 129 7.67 10.29 26.65
CA VAL A 129 8.91 10.86 27.19
C VAL A 129 8.65 11.38 28.59
#